data_AF-A0A0B1S5H2-F1
#
_entry.id   AF-A0A0B1S5H2-F1
#
_cell.length_a   1.000
_cell.length_b   1.000
_cell.length_c   1.000
_cell.angle_alpha   90.00
_cell.angle_beta   90.00
_cell.angle_gamma   90.00
#
_symmetry.space_group_name_H-M   'P 1'
#
loop_
_entity.id
_entity.type
_entity.pdbx_description
1 polymer ?
#
loop_
_entity_poly.entity_id
_entity_poly.type
_entity_poly.pdbx_seq_one_letter_code
_entity_poly.pdbx_strand_id
1 'polypeptide(L)'
;GYGFDLEEASAQLRRHLKFRKFYDLDNADDIPEHEILKKYFPIGLVGETGQDNTLLVIECAGRIDLVGILKSVQLSDFLIQRFRLQEKMLAAMKEVEAETGKQAAVVYILDLDGLKFDTSLISIVTG
;
A
#
# COMPACT_ATOMS: atom_id res chain seq x y z
N GLY A 1 8.73 16.15 -3.11
CA GLY A 1 8.27 15.43 -4.31
C GLY A 1 8.92 15.98 -5.56
N TYR A 2 8.57 17.20 -5.97
CA TYR A 2 8.87 17.72 -7.31
C TYR A 2 9.83 18.93 -7.31
N GLY A 3 10.72 19.04 -6.33
CA GLY A 3 11.66 20.17 -6.26
C GLY A 3 11.03 21.57 -6.22
N PHE A 4 9.79 21.69 -5.72
CA PHE A 4 8.95 22.90 -5.77
C PHE A 4 8.48 23.32 -7.17
N ASP A 5 8.58 22.46 -8.18
CA ASP A 5 7.91 22.65 -9.46
C ASP A 5 6.38 22.58 -9.28
N LEU A 6 5.74 23.74 -9.40
CA LEU A 6 4.29 23.88 -9.22
C LEU A 6 3.49 23.27 -10.38
N GLU A 7 4.01 23.33 -11.61
CA GLU A 7 3.32 22.79 -12.77
C GLU A 7 3.31 21.26 -12.70
N GLU A 8 4.46 20.66 -12.40
CA GLU A 8 4.58 19.21 -12.23
C GLU A 8 3.75 18.72 -11.04
N ALA A 9 3.84 19.39 -9.89
CA ALA A 9 3.06 19.02 -8.71
C ALA A 9 1.54 19.08 -8.98
N SER A 10 1.08 20.14 -9.67
CA SER A 10 -0.33 20.30 -10.05
C SER A 10 -0.80 19.22 -11.02
N ALA A 11 0.01 18.88 -12.02
CA ALA A 11 -0.28 17.82 -12.98
C ALA A 11 -0.42 16.45 -12.29
N GLN A 12 0.51 16.13 -11.39
CA GLN A 12 0.49 14.86 -10.64
C GLN A 12 -0.68 14.77 -9.67
N LEU A 13 -1.01 15.87 -8.98
CA LEU A 13 -2.19 15.93 -8.11
C LEU A 13 -3.49 15.70 -8.90
N ARG A 14 -3.66 16.35 -10.06
CA ARG A 14 -4.84 16.14 -10.93
C ARG A 14 -4.95 14.68 -11.39
N ARG A 15 -3.81 14.05 -11.72
CA ARG A 15 -3.77 12.63 -12.07
C ARG A 15 -4.20 11.76 -10.89
N HIS A 16 -3.69 12.03 -9.70
CA HIS A 16 -4.06 11.31 -8.49
C HIS A 16 -5.56 11.45 -8.18
N LEU A 17 -6.15 12.65 -8.30
CA LEU A 17 -7.58 12.87 -8.08
C LEU A 17 -8.46 12.07 -9.07
N LYS A 18 -8.06 11.98 -10.35
CA LYS A 18 -8.74 11.12 -11.33
C LYS A 18 -8.63 9.64 -10.97
N PHE A 19 -7.45 9.22 -10.50
CA PHE A 19 -7.19 7.86 -10.06
C PHE A 19 -8.06 7.49 -8.85
N ARG A 20 -8.14 8.36 -7.82
CA ARG A 20 -9.04 8.17 -6.66
C ARG A 20 -10.48 7.98 -7.10
N LYS A 21 -10.97 8.83 -8.01
CA LYS A 21 -12.33 8.73 -8.55
C LYS A 21 -12.57 7.44 -9.34
N PHE A 22 -11.59 6.98 -10.10
CA PHE A 22 -11.72 5.77 -10.92
C PHE A 22 -11.82 4.50 -10.06
N TYR A 23 -11.04 4.41 -8.98
CA TYR A 23 -11.04 3.27 -8.07
C TYR A 23 -11.96 3.43 -6.84
N ASP A 24 -12.72 4.53 -6.78
CA ASP A 24 -13.59 4.89 -5.65
C ASP A 24 -12.90 4.82 -4.28
N LEU A 25 -11.69 5.37 -4.20
CA LEU A 25 -10.85 5.26 -2.98
C LEU A 25 -11.40 6.04 -1.78
N ASP A 26 -12.37 6.93 -1.99
CA ASP A 26 -13.04 7.61 -0.89
C ASP A 26 -13.99 6.67 -0.13
N ASN A 27 -14.38 5.54 -0.73
CA ASN A 27 -15.14 4.45 -0.11
C ASN A 27 -14.31 3.16 -0.01
N ALA A 28 -12.99 3.28 0.18
CA ALA A 28 -12.09 2.13 0.14
C ALA A 28 -12.39 1.03 1.18
N ASP A 29 -13.09 1.36 2.28
CA ASP A 29 -13.52 0.38 3.28
C ASP A 29 -14.64 -0.54 2.78
N ASP A 30 -15.43 -0.08 1.81
CA ASP A 30 -16.50 -0.88 1.15
C ASP A 30 -15.93 -1.87 0.13
N ILE A 31 -14.64 -1.72 -0.24
CA ILE A 31 -13.97 -2.65 -1.14
C ILE A 31 -13.85 -4.01 -0.43
N PRO A 32 -14.47 -5.08 -0.98
CA PRO A 32 -14.45 -6.39 -0.36
C PRO A 32 -13.02 -6.92 -0.30
N GLU A 33 -12.71 -7.57 0.82
CA GLU A 33 -11.42 -8.20 0.99
C GLU A 33 -11.32 -9.46 0.14
N HIS A 34 -10.22 -9.62 -0.59
CA HIS A 34 -10.04 -10.78 -1.45
C HIS A 34 -9.49 -11.96 -0.63
N GLU A 35 -10.25 -13.05 -0.53
CA GLU A 35 -9.95 -14.21 0.34
C GLU A 35 -8.53 -14.79 0.17
N ILE A 36 -8.09 -14.97 -1.08
CA ILE A 36 -6.72 -15.45 -1.37
C ILE A 36 -5.66 -14.46 -0.88
N LEU A 37 -5.84 -13.17 -1.12
CA LEU A 37 -4.87 -12.14 -0.74
C LEU A 37 -4.83 -11.94 0.77
N LYS A 38 -5.98 -12.00 1.44
CA LYS A 38 -6.05 -12.01 2.91
C LYS A 38 -5.23 -13.15 3.52
N LYS A 39 -5.30 -14.34 2.92
CA LYS A 39 -4.66 -15.55 3.46
C LYS A 39 -3.17 -15.63 3.13
N TYR A 40 -2.78 -15.27 1.90
CA TYR A 40 -1.44 -15.51 1.38
C TYR A 40 -0.60 -14.24 1.18
N PHE A 41 -1.21 -13.07 1.36
CA PHE A 41 -0.52 -11.77 1.34
C PHE A 41 -0.80 -10.99 2.65
N PRO A 42 -0.45 -11.53 3.83
CA PRO A 42 -0.68 -10.84 5.10
C PRO A 42 0.27 -9.64 5.20
N ILE A 43 -0.24 -8.43 4.97
CA ILE A 43 0.45 -7.21 5.38
C ILE A 43 -0.18 -6.74 6.67
N GLY A 44 0.65 -6.68 7.71
CA GLY A 44 0.24 -6.16 8.99
C GLY A 44 0.53 -4.68 9.08
N LEU A 45 -0.52 -3.86 9.19
CA LEU A 45 -0.40 -2.63 9.95
C LEU A 45 -0.26 -3.06 11.42
N VAL A 46 0.92 -2.83 12.00
CA VAL A 46 1.26 -3.34 13.34
C VAL A 46 0.78 -2.38 14.44
N GLY A 47 0.60 -1.10 14.11
CA GLY A 47 0.06 -0.07 15.00
C GLY A 47 1.09 1.02 15.32
N GLU A 48 0.84 1.81 16.35
CA GLU A 48 1.74 2.88 16.77
C GLU A 48 3.05 2.33 17.36
N THR A 49 4.16 3.00 17.06
CA THR A 49 5.46 2.72 17.68
C THR A 49 5.58 3.27 19.11
N GLY A 50 4.65 4.12 19.53
CA GLY A 50 4.72 4.87 20.79
C GLY A 50 5.71 6.05 20.76
N GLN A 51 6.32 6.35 19.60
CA GLN A 51 7.25 7.46 19.41
C GLN A 51 6.83 8.32 18.23
N ASP A 52 6.94 9.64 18.38
CA ASP A 52 6.86 10.64 17.31
C ASP A 52 5.70 10.45 16.31
N ASN A 53 4.50 10.07 16.80
CA ASN A 53 3.31 9.86 15.97
C ASN A 53 3.54 8.92 14.78
N THR A 54 4.39 7.91 14.99
CA THR A 54 4.83 7.03 13.91
C THR A 54 4.12 5.69 14.01
N LEU A 55 3.46 5.30 12.92
CA LEU A 55 2.89 3.97 12.73
C LEU A 55 3.97 3.01 12.19
N LEU A 56 3.88 1.75 12.59
CA LEU A 56 4.72 0.66 12.11
C LEU A 56 3.95 -0.24 11.15
N VAL A 57 4.52 -0.45 9.97
CA VAL A 57 4.05 -1.43 8.99
C VAL A 57 5.17 -2.44 8.77
N ILE A 58 4.83 -3.73 8.81
CA ILE A 58 5.78 -4.81 8.54
C ILE A 58 5.25 -5.64 7.37
N GLU A 59 6.07 -5.77 6.33
CA GLU A 59 5.82 -6.63 5.18
C GLU A 59 6.92 -7.69 5.06
N CYS A 60 6.55 -8.96 5.21
CA CYS A 60 7.48 -10.08 5.08
C CYS A 60 7.63 -10.52 3.63
N ALA A 61 8.09 -9.61 2.77
CA ALA A 61 8.15 -9.78 1.32
C ALA A 61 8.93 -11.04 0.88
N GLY A 62 9.99 -11.42 1.59
CA GLY A 62 10.80 -12.60 1.24
C GLY A 62 10.08 -13.95 1.40
N ARG A 63 8.96 -13.99 2.13
CA ARG A 63 8.18 -15.22 2.39
C ARG A 63 6.86 -15.27 1.63
N ILE A 64 6.57 -14.26 0.82
CA ILE A 64 5.35 -14.19 0.02
C ILE A 64 5.58 -14.91 -1.31
N ASP A 65 4.72 -15.88 -1.62
CA ASP A 65 4.68 -16.51 -2.95
C ASP A 65 3.95 -15.59 -3.95
N LEU A 66 4.64 -14.53 -4.38
CA LEU A 66 4.09 -13.55 -5.31
C LEU A 66 3.73 -14.19 -6.66
N VAL A 67 4.51 -15.16 -7.13
CA VAL A 67 4.24 -15.86 -8.40
C VAL A 67 2.96 -16.69 -8.30
N GLY A 68 2.79 -17.46 -7.22
CA GLY A 68 1.58 -18.21 -6.96
C GLY A 68 0.35 -17.31 -6.85
N ILE A 69 0.50 -16.16 -6.20
CA ILE A 69 -0.57 -15.16 -6.08
C ILE A 69 -0.96 -14.59 -7.44
N LEU A 70 0.01 -14.10 -8.22
CA LEU A 70 -0.26 -13.53 -9.54
C LEU A 70 -0.80 -14.55 -10.56
N LYS A 71 -0.59 -15.85 -10.34
CA LYS A 71 -1.25 -16.94 -11.09
C LYS A 71 -2.67 -17.25 -10.60
N SER A 72 -3.01 -16.86 -9.37
CA SER A 72 -4.27 -17.22 -8.71
C SER A 72 -5.28 -16.07 -8.64
N VAL A 73 -4.83 -14.82 -8.79
CA VAL A 73 -5.69 -13.63 -8.75
C VAL A 73 -5.43 -12.75 -9.96
N GLN A 74 -6.44 -11.96 -10.37
CA GLN A 74 -6.22 -10.95 -11.39
C GLN A 74 -5.33 -9.83 -10.83
N LEU A 75 -4.44 -9.31 -11.69
CA LEU A 75 -3.55 -8.20 -11.30
C LEU A 75 -4.34 -6.96 -10.85
N SER A 76 -5.49 -6.70 -11.47
CA SER A 76 -6.42 -5.63 -11.05
C SER A 76 -6.89 -5.81 -9.62
N ASP A 77 -7.30 -7.03 -9.23
CA ASP A 77 -7.77 -7.32 -7.88
C ASP A 77 -6.63 -7.17 -6.87
N PHE A 78 -5.43 -7.64 -7.22
CA PHE A 78 -4.22 -7.43 -6.42
C PHE A 78 -3.96 -5.94 -6.17
N LEU A 79 -3.99 -5.11 -7.21
CA LEU A 79 -3.75 -3.67 -7.09
C LEU A 79 -4.84 -2.97 -6.27
N ILE A 80 -6.11 -3.35 -6.46
CA ILE A 80 -7.23 -2.79 -5.68
C ILE A 80 -7.05 -3.08 -4.19
N GLN A 81 -6.66 -4.30 -3.81
CA GLN A 81 -6.37 -4.62 -2.41
C GLN A 81 -5.18 -3.82 -1.87
N ARG A 82 -4.19 -3.51 -2.72
CA ARG A 82 -3.05 -2.66 -2.35
C ARG A 82 -3.48 -1.22 -2.08
N PHE A 83 -4.39 -0.67 -2.88
CA PHE A 83 -4.93 0.67 -2.67
C PHE A 83 -5.78 0.72 -1.39
N ARG A 84 -6.63 -0.29 -1.16
CA ARG A 84 -7.39 -0.42 0.09
C ARG A 84 -6.48 -0.39 1.33
N LEU A 85 -5.35 -1.10 1.31
CA LEU A 85 -4.40 -1.05 2.41
C LEU A 85 -3.78 0.34 2.60
N GLN A 86 -3.42 1.04 1.52
CA GLN A 86 -2.87 2.40 1.59
C GLN A 86 -3.88 3.39 2.20
N GLU A 87 -5.16 3.29 1.84
CA GLU A 87 -6.21 4.12 2.45
C GLU A 87 -6.41 3.79 3.94
N LYS A 88 -6.35 2.52 4.34
CA LYS A 88 -6.38 2.13 5.76
C LYS A 88 -5.20 2.70 6.56
N MET A 89 -4.00 2.67 5.99
CA MET A 89 -2.83 3.29 6.61
C MET A 89 -3.02 4.81 6.75
N LEU A 90 -3.53 5.47 5.71
CA LEU A 90 -3.81 6.91 5.74
C LEU A 90 -4.89 7.27 6.78
N ALA A 91 -5.93 6.44 6.92
CA ALA A 91 -6.95 6.62 7.95
C ALA A 91 -6.35 6.53 9.36
N ALA A 92 -5.55 5.50 9.64
CA ALA A 92 -4.85 5.35 10.91
C ALA A 92 -3.90 6.54 11.18
N MET A 93 -3.22 7.07 10.16
CA MET A 93 -2.39 8.27 10.34
C MET A 93 -3.24 9.48 10.74
N LYS A 94 -4.39 9.69 10.08
CA LYS A 94 -5.30 10.80 10.39
C LYS A 94 -5.86 10.71 11.82
N GLU A 95 -6.13 9.50 12.31
CA GLU A 95 -6.55 9.28 13.69
C GLU A 95 -5.47 9.76 14.68
N VAL A 96 -4.23 9.32 14.49
CA VAL A 96 -3.08 9.77 15.30
C VAL A 96 -2.87 11.28 15.20
N GLU A 97 -2.99 11.88 14.00
CA GLU A 97 -2.87 13.32 13.80
C GLU A 97 -3.98 14.10 14.52
N ALA A 98 -5.21 13.58 14.52
CA ALA A 98 -6.34 14.19 15.20
C ALA A 98 -6.19 14.17 16.73
N GLU A 99 -5.64 13.08 17.28
CA GLU A 99 -5.43 12.93 18.73
C GLU A 99 -4.28 13.80 19.25
N THR A 100 -3.21 13.93 18.45
CA THR A 100 -1.95 14.54 18.90
C THR A 100 -1.74 15.97 18.40
N GLY A 101 -2.47 16.38 17.36
CA GLY A 101 -2.33 17.67 16.69
C GLY A 101 -1.01 17.85 15.92
N LYS A 102 -0.26 16.78 15.68
CA LYS A 102 1.01 16.82 14.92
C LYS A 102 0.98 15.78 13.80
N GLN A 103 1.65 16.09 12.70
CA GLN A 103 1.77 15.23 11.53
C GLN A 103 2.27 13.83 11.91
N ALA A 104 1.61 12.79 11.40
CA ALA A 104 2.00 11.40 11.60
C ALA A 104 2.95 10.94 10.49
N ALA A 105 3.68 9.86 10.78
CA ALA A 105 4.55 9.19 9.82
C ALA A 105 4.35 7.68 9.86
N VAL A 106 4.90 6.99 8.85
CA VAL A 106 4.91 5.52 8.81
C VAL A 106 6.35 5.06 8.66
N VAL A 107 6.77 4.15 9.52
CA VAL A 107 7.97 3.35 9.35
C VAL A 107 7.56 2.02 8.72
N TYR A 108 8.13 1.74 7.56
CA TYR A 108 7.85 0.53 6.81
C TYR A 108 9.05 -0.41 6.88
N ILE A 109 8.89 -1.56 7.52
CA ILE A 109 9.89 -2.61 7.59
C ILE A 109 9.58 -3.63 6.50
N LEU A 110 10.48 -3.77 5.53
CA LEU A 110 10.46 -4.85 4.56
C LEU A 110 11.41 -5.95 5.02
N ASP A 111 10.86 -7.06 5.48
CA ASP A 111 11.63 -8.27 5.74
C ASP A 111 11.82 -9.05 4.43
N LEU A 112 13.07 -9.03 3.94
CA LEU A 112 13.48 -9.67 2.71
C LEU A 112 14.04 -11.08 2.94
N ASP A 113 14.01 -11.60 4.18
CA ASP A 113 14.47 -12.95 4.49
C ASP A 113 13.68 -13.99 3.67
N GLY A 114 14.41 -14.84 2.96
CA GLY A 114 13.84 -15.83 2.04
C GLY A 114 13.55 -15.33 0.63
N LEU A 115 13.80 -14.05 0.31
CA LEU A 115 13.59 -13.53 -1.04
C LEU A 115 14.49 -14.27 -2.05
N LYS A 116 13.85 -14.79 -3.11
CA LYS A 116 14.54 -15.49 -4.20
C LYS A 116 14.32 -14.76 -5.50
N PHE A 117 15.34 -14.77 -6.35
CA PHE A 117 15.21 -14.31 -7.71
C PHE A 117 14.37 -15.31 -8.50
N ASP A 118 13.26 -14.85 -9.06
CA ASP A 118 12.40 -15.63 -9.94
C ASP A 118 12.26 -14.92 -11.30
N THR A 119 12.75 -15.56 -12.36
CA THR A 119 12.74 -15.01 -13.71
C THR A 119 11.34 -14.85 -14.29
N SER A 120 10.34 -15.58 -13.79
CA SER A 120 8.95 -15.44 -14.22
C SER A 120 8.32 -14.11 -13.80
N LEU A 121 8.90 -13.42 -12.81
CA LEU A 121 8.48 -12.07 -12.42
C LEU A 121 9.01 -11.00 -13.39
N ILE A 122 10.08 -11.28 -14.16
CA ILE A 122 10.66 -10.32 -15.10
C ILE A 122 9.64 -9.97 -16.19
N SER A 123 8.97 -10.96 -16.77
CA SER A 123 7.95 -10.75 -17.80
C SER A 123 6.76 -9.92 -17.30
N ILE A 124 6.48 -9.96 -15.99
CA ILE A 124 5.39 -9.18 -15.38
C ILE A 124 5.79 -7.71 -15.25
N VAL A 125 7.08 -7.43 -14.98
CA VAL A 125 7.60 -6.06 -14.86
C VAL A 125 7.85 -5.44 -16.22
N THR A 126 8.29 -6.23 -17.21
CA THR A 126 8.64 -5.70 -18.54
C THR A 126 7.44 -5.48 -19.45
N GLY A 127 6.31 -6.17 -19.23
CA GLY A 127 5.15 -6.11 -20.11
C GLY A 127 5.38 -6.80 -21.45
#